data_AF-A0A9X3X8Z9-F1
#
_entry.id   AF-A0A9X3X8Z9-F1
#
_cell.length_a   1.000
_cell.length_b   1.000
_cell.length_c   1.000
_cell.angle_alpha   90.00
_cell.angle_beta   90.00
_cell.angle_gamma   90.00
#
_symmetry.space_group_name_H-M   'P 1'
#
loop_
_entity.id
_entity.type
_entity.pdbx_description
1 polymer ?
#
loop_
_entity_poly.entity_id
_entity_poly.type
_entity_poly.pdbx_seq_one_letter_code
_entity_poly.pdbx_strand_id
1 'polypeptide(L)'
;MRKLTDEVRAELRRTHGGDLRLIEVEDREGVAVVVKPPTRKAWAAAFDGLSKPAGRPDALHNLLIDCVAWPDAAALSTVLEDVPALSELAWPVLAELAGAPEDELQTIPLGKLGSDDWITLAAAGLAEARCAELAAEARGASQRVALRMATGLWLLKCPSSSQYTAARRLTAQGKVFEGLYRLSLNAIEWPTSEAVAAVFERAPGLASAVGEVVMELAGAGAKLRVGGI
;
A
#
# COMPACT_ATOMS: atom_id res chain seq x y z
N MET A 1 11.52 -25.95 19.32
CA MET A 1 10.37 -25.46 18.54
C MET A 1 9.62 -26.63 17.90
N ARG A 2 8.29 -26.54 17.76
CA ARG A 2 7.49 -27.52 17.00
C ARG A 2 7.95 -27.49 15.54
N LYS A 3 8.01 -28.63 14.85
CA LYS A 3 8.34 -28.65 13.41
C LYS A 3 7.11 -28.26 12.58
N LEU A 4 7.31 -27.53 11.48
CA LEU A 4 6.26 -27.19 10.53
C LEU A 4 5.93 -28.41 9.65
N THR A 5 5.10 -29.32 10.17
CA THR A 5 4.67 -30.54 9.46
C THR A 5 3.57 -30.25 8.43
N ASP A 6 3.32 -31.19 7.51
CA ASP A 6 2.24 -31.07 6.52
C ASP A 6 0.85 -30.94 7.16
N GLU A 7 0.63 -31.63 8.28
CA GLU A 7 -0.59 -31.51 9.09
C GLU A 7 -0.78 -30.09 9.62
N VAL A 8 0.29 -29.46 10.14
CA VAL A 8 0.25 -28.07 10.60
C VAL A 8 0.00 -27.13 9.43
N ARG A 9 0.65 -27.34 8.27
CA ARG A 9 0.41 -26.53 7.07
C ARG A 9 -1.05 -26.63 6.60
N ALA A 10 -1.63 -27.83 6.62
CA ALA A 10 -3.03 -28.05 6.27
C ALA A 10 -3.98 -27.37 7.27
N GLU A 11 -3.66 -27.42 8.57
CA GLU A 11 -4.43 -26.73 9.60
C GLU A 11 -4.40 -25.21 9.43
N LEU A 12 -3.22 -24.63 9.24
CA LEU A 12 -3.04 -23.19 9.07
C LEU A 12 -3.82 -22.66 7.87
N ARG A 13 -3.78 -23.38 6.74
CA ARG A 13 -4.58 -23.04 5.55
C ARG A 13 -6.07 -23.09 5.82
N ARG A 14 -6.54 -24.05 6.62
CA ARG A 14 -7.97 -24.18 6.96
C ARG A 14 -8.43 -23.06 7.90
N THR A 15 -7.60 -22.70 8.87
CA THR A 15 -7.94 -21.76 9.95
C THR A 15 -7.83 -20.31 9.48
N HIS A 16 -6.76 -19.97 8.75
CA HIS A 16 -6.49 -18.59 8.36
C HIS A 16 -6.91 -18.28 6.92
N GLY A 17 -7.02 -19.30 6.06
CA GLY A 17 -7.24 -19.11 4.63
C GLY A 17 -6.14 -18.27 3.97
N GLY A 18 -6.39 -17.86 2.73
CA GLY A 18 -5.61 -16.82 2.03
C GLY A 18 -4.14 -17.14 1.75
N ASP A 19 -3.38 -16.08 1.49
CA ASP A 19 -1.97 -16.12 1.09
C ASP A 19 -1.05 -16.18 2.32
N LEU A 20 -0.88 -17.38 2.87
CA LEU A 20 0.14 -17.61 3.90
C LEU A 20 1.54 -17.61 3.29
N ARG A 21 2.51 -17.05 4.01
CA ARG A 21 3.94 -17.07 3.64
C ARG A 21 4.76 -17.67 4.78
N LEU A 22 5.74 -18.46 4.41
CA LEU A 22 6.74 -19.01 5.32
C LEU A 22 8.00 -18.15 5.23
N ILE A 23 8.49 -17.68 6.36
CA ILE A 23 9.75 -16.97 6.50
C ILE A 23 10.70 -17.89 7.25
N GLU A 24 11.75 -18.33 6.58
CA GLU A 24 12.84 -19.14 7.14
C GLU A 24 14.08 -18.25 7.30
N VAL A 25 14.80 -18.40 8.40
CA VAL A 25 16.04 -17.67 8.65
C VAL A 25 17.20 -18.53 8.16
N GLU A 26 17.82 -18.14 7.04
CA GLU A 26 18.80 -18.96 6.29
C GLU A 26 19.91 -19.55 7.18
N ASP A 27 20.46 -18.76 8.11
CA ASP A 27 21.56 -19.18 8.99
C ASP A 27 21.11 -19.82 10.33
N ARG A 28 19.81 -20.09 10.51
CA ARG A 28 19.24 -20.60 11.76
C ARG A 28 18.29 -21.76 11.49
N GLU A 29 18.86 -22.96 11.37
CA GLU A 29 18.08 -24.17 11.09
C GLU A 29 16.93 -24.35 12.09
N GLY A 30 15.71 -24.49 11.56
CA GLY A 30 14.50 -24.69 12.35
C GLY A 30 13.85 -23.42 12.90
N VAL A 31 14.42 -22.23 12.68
CA VAL A 31 13.77 -20.95 12.99
C VAL A 31 12.95 -20.49 11.81
N ALA A 32 11.63 -20.55 11.96
CA ALA A 32 10.69 -20.11 10.94
C ALA A 32 9.41 -19.55 11.53
N VAL A 33 8.76 -18.67 10.78
CA VAL A 33 7.42 -18.16 11.08
C VAL A 33 6.53 -18.28 9.85
N VAL A 34 5.27 -18.64 10.05
CA VAL A 34 4.23 -18.51 9.03
C VAL A 34 3.45 -17.24 9.32
N VAL A 35 3.35 -16.37 8.33
CA VAL A 35 2.61 -15.12 8.42
C VAL A 35 1.42 -15.13 7.48
N LYS A 36 0.38 -14.38 7.85
CA LYS A 36 -0.81 -14.07 7.06
C LYS A 36 -0.80 -12.58 6.65
N PRO A 37 -1.61 -12.17 5.67
CA PRO A 37 -1.73 -10.77 5.31
C PRO A 37 -2.12 -9.89 6.49
N PRO A 38 -1.54 -8.68 6.61
CA PRO A 38 -1.95 -7.74 7.65
C PRO A 38 -3.37 -7.26 7.42
N THR A 39 -4.11 -7.08 8.51
CA THR A 39 -5.39 -6.35 8.44
C THR A 39 -5.13 -4.87 8.17
N ARG A 40 -6.09 -4.16 7.58
CA ARG A 40 -6.01 -2.70 7.41
C ARG A 40 -5.66 -1.98 8.72
N LYS A 41 -6.21 -2.43 9.86
CA LYS A 41 -5.93 -1.84 11.19
C LYS A 41 -4.47 -2.04 11.61
N ALA A 42 -3.95 -3.26 11.47
CA ALA A 42 -2.56 -3.57 11.82
C ALA A 42 -1.58 -2.80 10.92
N TRP A 43 -1.86 -2.77 9.61
CA TRP A 43 -1.09 -2.00 8.64
C TRP A 43 -1.08 -0.50 8.96
N ALA A 44 -2.24 0.09 9.25
CA ALA A 44 -2.36 1.50 9.61
C ALA A 44 -1.53 1.83 10.86
N ALA A 45 -1.61 1.00 11.91
CA ALA A 45 -0.85 1.19 13.13
C ALA A 45 0.68 1.11 12.89
N ALA A 46 1.12 0.15 12.05
CA ALA A 46 2.52 0.03 11.68
C ALA A 46 3.00 1.26 10.90
N PHE A 47 2.25 1.66 9.87
CA PHE A 47 2.60 2.81 9.01
C PHE A 47 2.65 4.14 9.79
N ASP A 48 1.70 4.35 10.71
CA ASP A 48 1.69 5.50 11.63
C ASP A 48 2.87 5.47 12.63
N GLY A 49 3.35 4.28 12.98
CA GLY A 49 4.54 4.10 13.82
C GLY A 49 5.85 4.35 13.06
N LEU A 50 5.93 3.94 11.79
CA LEU A 50 7.08 4.15 10.91
C LEU A 50 7.38 5.63 10.65
N SER A 51 6.37 6.50 10.71
CA SER A 51 6.57 7.94 10.56
C SER A 51 7.24 8.61 11.77
N LYS A 52 7.55 7.85 12.84
CA LYS A 52 8.18 8.35 14.07
C LYS A 52 9.62 7.80 14.15
N PRO A 53 10.66 8.65 14.32
CA PRO A 53 12.06 8.20 14.33
C PRO A 53 12.38 7.07 15.32
N ALA A 54 11.78 7.08 16.51
CA ALA A 54 11.97 6.05 17.52
C ALA A 54 10.92 4.92 17.46
N GLY A 55 9.86 5.06 16.65
CA GLY A 55 8.72 4.14 16.62
C GLY A 55 8.89 2.96 15.69
N ARG A 56 9.92 2.95 14.84
CA ARG A 56 10.11 1.92 13.80
C ARG A 56 10.23 0.50 14.36
N PRO A 57 11.09 0.21 15.37
CA PRO A 57 11.22 -1.15 15.89
C PRO A 57 9.90 -1.69 16.45
N ASP A 58 9.23 -0.90 17.30
CA ASP A 58 7.95 -1.28 17.92
C ASP A 58 6.84 -1.45 16.88
N ALA A 59 6.80 -0.60 15.85
CA ALA A 59 5.81 -0.68 14.79
C ALA A 59 5.92 -1.99 14.00
N LEU A 60 7.14 -2.36 13.61
CA LEU A 60 7.40 -3.59 12.86
C LEU A 60 7.19 -4.84 13.72
N HIS A 61 7.60 -4.78 14.99
CA HIS A 61 7.40 -5.87 15.94
C HIS A 61 5.92 -6.16 16.18
N ASN A 62 5.12 -5.12 16.45
CA ASN A 62 3.68 -5.28 16.64
C ASN A 62 2.97 -5.78 15.38
N LEU A 63 3.40 -5.29 14.19
CA LEU A 63 2.87 -5.78 12.92
C LEU A 63 3.16 -7.27 12.73
N LEU A 64 4.40 -7.70 12.99
CA LEU A 64 4.78 -9.11 12.90
C LEU A 64 3.87 -9.95 13.80
N ILE A 65 3.71 -9.57 15.07
CA ILE A 65 2.85 -10.29 16.02
C ILE A 65 1.41 -10.43 15.50
N ASP A 66 0.82 -9.36 14.98
CA ASP A 66 -0.55 -9.40 14.42
C ASP A 66 -0.67 -10.31 13.18
N CYS A 67 0.44 -10.54 12.48
CA CYS A 67 0.51 -11.32 11.26
C CYS A 67 0.99 -12.76 11.46
N VAL A 68 1.62 -13.11 12.58
CA VAL A 68 2.05 -14.49 12.83
C VAL A 68 0.84 -15.41 12.97
N ALA A 69 0.80 -16.43 12.12
CA ALA A 69 -0.12 -17.56 12.20
C ALA A 69 0.55 -18.79 12.84
N TRP A 70 1.88 -18.88 12.75
CA TRP A 70 2.68 -19.91 13.40
C TRP A 70 4.11 -19.42 13.64
N PRO A 71 4.77 -19.78 14.75
CA PRO A 71 4.24 -20.61 15.84
C PRO A 71 3.22 -19.85 16.71
N ASP A 72 2.72 -20.47 17.78
CA ASP A 72 1.88 -19.76 18.74
C ASP A 72 2.67 -18.64 19.47
N ALA A 73 1.95 -17.77 20.17
CA ALA A 73 2.53 -16.60 20.82
C ALA A 73 3.65 -16.95 21.84
N ALA A 74 3.54 -18.09 22.53
CA ALA A 74 4.54 -18.51 23.51
C ALA A 74 5.86 -18.90 22.82
N ALA A 75 5.76 -19.67 21.74
CA ALA A 75 6.92 -20.06 20.95
C ALA A 75 7.48 -18.92 20.08
N LEU A 76 6.66 -17.94 19.70
CA LEU A 76 7.11 -16.75 18.97
C LEU A 76 8.11 -15.92 19.81
N SER A 77 7.92 -15.81 21.12
CA SER A 77 8.86 -15.09 22.01
C SER A 77 10.28 -15.67 21.89
N THR A 78 10.42 -16.99 21.93
CA THR A 78 11.72 -17.66 21.78
C THR A 78 12.34 -17.38 20.40
N VAL A 79 11.54 -17.42 19.34
CA VAL A 79 12.01 -17.08 17.98
C VAL A 79 12.54 -15.65 17.90
N LEU A 80 11.88 -14.70 18.57
CA LEU A 80 12.28 -13.30 18.61
C LEU A 80 13.49 -13.04 19.50
N GLU A 81 13.71 -13.85 20.54
CA GLU A 81 14.94 -13.84 21.32
C GLU A 81 16.13 -14.36 20.50
N ASP A 82 15.93 -15.42 19.72
CA ASP A 82 16.95 -16.01 18.85
C ASP A 82 17.28 -15.11 17.65
N VAL A 83 16.29 -14.37 17.14
CA VAL A 83 16.42 -13.46 16.00
C VAL A 83 15.73 -12.12 16.30
N PRO A 84 16.36 -11.21 17.06
CA PRO A 84 15.78 -9.92 17.42
C PRO A 84 15.41 -9.04 16.21
N ALA A 85 16.15 -9.18 15.12
CA ALA A 85 15.91 -8.44 13.87
C ALA A 85 14.79 -9.02 13.00
N LEU A 86 14.13 -10.12 13.41
CA LEU A 86 13.13 -10.81 12.58
C LEU A 86 11.99 -9.89 12.12
N SER A 87 11.58 -8.94 12.95
CA SER A 87 10.53 -7.98 12.61
C SER A 87 10.92 -7.07 11.44
N GLU A 88 12.19 -6.70 11.34
CA GLU A 88 12.72 -5.91 10.23
C GLU A 88 12.91 -6.78 8.98
N LEU A 89 13.39 -8.01 9.15
CA LEU A 89 13.57 -8.97 8.05
C LEU A 89 12.23 -9.42 7.46
N ALA A 90 11.17 -9.49 8.25
CA ALA A 90 9.84 -9.88 7.80
C ALA A 90 9.10 -8.74 7.07
N TRP A 91 9.53 -7.48 7.24
CA TRP A 91 8.84 -6.31 6.69
C TRP A 91 8.57 -6.41 5.18
N PRO A 92 9.55 -6.75 4.30
CA PRO A 92 9.30 -6.85 2.87
C PRO A 92 8.19 -7.84 2.53
N VAL A 93 8.18 -9.01 3.19
CA VAL A 93 7.15 -10.04 3.01
C VAL A 93 5.78 -9.56 3.47
N LEU A 94 5.72 -8.85 4.61
CA LEU A 94 4.47 -8.30 5.14
C LEU A 94 3.95 -7.13 4.29
N ALA A 95 4.84 -6.34 3.70
CA ALA A 95 4.50 -5.27 2.76
C ALA A 95 3.94 -5.83 1.45
N GLU A 96 4.57 -6.87 0.88
CA GLU A 96 4.05 -7.59 -0.29
C GLU A 96 2.66 -8.17 -0.01
N LEU A 97 2.47 -8.83 1.14
CA LEU A 97 1.17 -9.37 1.54
C LEU A 97 0.11 -8.28 1.80
N ALA A 98 0.52 -7.08 2.18
CA ALA A 98 -0.35 -5.92 2.26
C ALA A 98 -0.69 -5.32 0.88
N GLY A 99 -0.10 -5.83 -0.20
CA GLY A 99 -0.19 -5.30 -1.54
C GLY A 99 0.55 -3.97 -1.73
N ALA A 100 1.54 -3.66 -0.88
CA ALA A 100 2.46 -2.57 -1.15
C ALA A 100 3.35 -2.98 -2.35
N PRO A 101 3.49 -2.11 -3.36
CA PRO A 101 4.32 -2.42 -4.53
C PRO A 101 5.81 -2.43 -4.13
N GLU A 102 6.58 -3.34 -4.73
CA GLU A 102 8.04 -3.40 -4.55
C GLU A 102 8.73 -2.19 -5.18
N ASP A 103 8.21 -1.74 -6.33
CA ASP A 103 8.68 -0.58 -7.09
C ASP A 103 7.72 0.61 -6.97
N GLU A 104 8.21 1.80 -7.32
CA GLU A 104 7.35 2.97 -7.47
C GLU A 104 6.25 2.72 -8.50
N LEU A 105 5.03 3.13 -8.17
CA LEU A 105 3.90 2.98 -9.08
C LEU A 105 4.11 3.86 -10.31
N GLN A 106 3.97 3.25 -11.49
CA GLN A 106 4.14 3.98 -12.74
C GLN A 106 3.00 4.98 -12.94
N THR A 107 3.34 6.26 -12.91
CA THR A 107 2.43 7.36 -13.24
C THR A 107 2.63 7.84 -14.67
N ILE A 108 1.53 8.00 -15.40
CA ILE A 108 1.53 8.43 -16.79
C ILE A 108 0.67 9.69 -16.88
N PRO A 109 1.25 10.86 -17.22
CA PRO A 109 0.46 12.06 -17.46
C PRO A 109 -0.62 11.79 -18.50
N LEU A 110 -1.83 12.33 -18.31
CA LEU A 110 -2.96 12.10 -19.21
C LEU A 110 -2.61 12.41 -20.69
N GLY A 111 -1.86 13.49 -20.93
CA GLY A 111 -1.36 13.91 -22.25
C GLY A 111 -0.37 12.95 -22.92
N LYS A 112 0.07 11.91 -22.22
CA LYS A 112 1.02 10.90 -22.71
C LYS A 112 0.41 9.50 -22.86
N LEU A 113 -0.89 9.34 -22.63
CA LEU A 113 -1.56 8.05 -22.82
C LEU A 113 -1.59 7.66 -24.30
N GLY A 114 -1.15 6.45 -24.58
CA GLY A 114 -1.20 5.85 -25.92
C GLY A 114 -2.57 5.28 -26.26
N SER A 115 -2.77 4.88 -27.51
CA SER A 115 -4.01 4.21 -27.97
C SER A 115 -4.36 3.01 -27.09
N ASP A 116 -3.37 2.21 -26.74
CA ASP A 116 -3.56 0.96 -25.99
C ASP A 116 -4.01 1.23 -24.54
N ASP A 117 -3.59 2.36 -23.97
CA ASP A 117 -4.00 2.80 -22.64
C ASP A 117 -5.48 3.21 -22.65
N TRP A 118 -5.92 3.93 -23.67
CA TRP A 118 -7.33 4.28 -23.85
C TRP A 118 -8.21 3.05 -24.10
N ILE A 119 -7.72 2.08 -24.89
CA ILE A 119 -8.38 0.79 -25.08
C ILE A 119 -8.50 0.05 -23.74
N THR A 120 -7.44 0.07 -22.92
CA THR A 120 -7.45 -0.56 -21.59
C THR A 120 -8.48 0.08 -20.67
N LEU A 121 -8.58 1.42 -20.65
CA LEU A 121 -9.59 2.14 -19.86
C LEU A 121 -11.01 1.82 -20.32
N ALA A 122 -11.25 1.81 -21.63
CA ALA A 122 -12.55 1.45 -22.20
C ALA A 122 -12.94 0.00 -21.88
N ALA A 123 -11.99 -0.94 -22.02
CA ALA A 123 -12.19 -2.35 -21.68
C ALA A 123 -12.45 -2.56 -20.17
N ALA A 124 -11.88 -1.71 -19.32
CA ALA A 124 -12.17 -1.70 -17.89
C ALA A 124 -13.56 -1.14 -17.54
N GLY A 125 -14.30 -0.58 -18.52
CA GLY A 125 -15.66 -0.09 -18.38
C GLY A 125 -15.80 1.44 -18.33
N LEU A 126 -14.73 2.20 -18.59
CA LEU A 126 -14.83 3.66 -18.68
C LEU A 126 -15.61 4.01 -19.95
N ALA A 127 -16.71 4.75 -19.78
CA ALA A 127 -17.60 5.09 -20.88
C ALA A 127 -16.85 5.79 -22.03
N GLU A 128 -17.13 5.38 -23.27
CA GLU A 128 -16.46 5.92 -24.47
C GLU A 128 -16.54 7.45 -24.55
N ALA A 129 -17.69 8.03 -24.21
CA ALA A 129 -17.87 9.48 -24.15
C ALA A 129 -16.91 10.14 -23.13
N ARG A 130 -16.67 9.50 -21.99
CA ARG A 130 -15.73 9.98 -20.97
C ARG A 130 -14.28 9.82 -21.41
N CYS A 131 -13.93 8.72 -22.07
CA CYS A 131 -12.62 8.55 -22.70
C CYS A 131 -12.35 9.66 -23.73
N ALA A 132 -13.33 9.97 -24.59
CA ALA A 132 -13.21 11.02 -25.59
C ALA A 132 -13.05 12.42 -24.96
N GLU A 133 -13.80 12.73 -23.90
CA GLU A 133 -13.68 13.97 -23.14
C GLU A 133 -12.27 14.12 -22.54
N LEU A 134 -11.79 13.10 -21.84
CA LEU A 134 -10.46 13.10 -21.22
C LEU A 134 -9.34 13.19 -22.27
N ALA A 135 -9.47 12.49 -23.41
CA ALA A 135 -8.52 12.59 -24.51
C ALA A 135 -8.50 14.00 -25.13
N ALA A 136 -9.63 14.71 -25.13
CA ALA A 136 -9.69 16.10 -25.57
C ALA A 136 -8.97 17.04 -24.58
N GLU A 137 -9.19 16.88 -23.27
CA GLU A 137 -8.50 17.64 -22.21
C GLU A 137 -6.99 17.39 -22.16
N ALA A 138 -6.56 16.18 -22.50
CA ALA A 138 -5.16 15.74 -22.51
C ALA A 138 -4.26 16.57 -23.45
N ARG A 139 -4.85 17.34 -24.37
CA ARG A 139 -4.14 18.27 -25.27
C ARG A 139 -3.67 19.55 -24.57
N GLY A 140 -4.07 19.79 -23.32
CA GLY A 140 -3.64 20.94 -22.50
C GLY A 140 -2.85 20.54 -21.25
N ALA A 141 -2.50 21.52 -20.40
CA ALA A 141 -1.89 21.26 -19.10
C ALA A 141 -2.91 20.58 -18.17
N SER A 142 -2.76 19.27 -17.97
CA SER A 142 -3.64 18.47 -17.10
C SER A 142 -2.91 18.05 -15.84
N GLN A 143 -3.57 18.20 -14.69
CA GLN A 143 -3.11 17.66 -13.41
C GLN A 143 -3.69 16.27 -13.14
N ARG A 144 -3.99 15.52 -14.20
CA ARG A 144 -4.45 14.13 -14.15
C ARG A 144 -3.34 13.19 -14.57
N VAL A 145 -3.29 12.05 -13.90
CA VAL A 145 -2.37 10.97 -14.21
C VAL A 145 -3.13 9.65 -14.27
N ALA A 146 -2.74 8.77 -15.19
CA ALA A 146 -3.07 7.37 -15.07
C ALA A 146 -2.02 6.67 -14.22
N LEU A 147 -2.47 5.78 -13.35
CA LEU A 147 -1.64 4.92 -12.55
C LEU A 147 -1.71 3.51 -13.13
N ARG A 148 -0.56 2.93 -13.49
CA ARG A 148 -0.52 1.56 -14.00
C ARG A 148 -0.52 0.56 -12.87
N MET A 149 -1.51 -0.32 -12.90
CA MET A 149 -1.72 -1.43 -11.96
C MET A 149 -1.53 -2.75 -12.70
N ALA A 150 -1.20 -3.82 -11.98
CA ALA A 150 -1.18 -5.17 -12.54
C ALA A 150 -2.53 -5.57 -13.16
N THR A 151 -3.63 -5.01 -12.64
CA THR A 151 -5.00 -5.30 -13.06
C THR A 151 -5.60 -4.28 -14.04
N GLY A 152 -4.86 -3.25 -14.43
CA GLY A 152 -5.33 -2.24 -15.40
C GLY A 152 -4.82 -0.83 -15.12
N LEU A 153 -5.60 0.17 -15.54
CA LEU A 153 -5.28 1.59 -15.34
C LEU A 153 -6.30 2.25 -14.42
N TRP A 154 -5.79 3.00 -13.44
CA TRP A 154 -6.60 3.89 -12.62
C TRP A 154 -6.35 5.33 -13.05
N LEU A 155 -7.37 6.18 -13.02
CA LEU A 155 -7.23 7.61 -13.28
C LEU A 155 -7.31 8.38 -11.97
N LEU A 156 -6.32 9.22 -11.75
CA LEU A 156 -6.20 10.11 -10.61
C LEU A 156 -6.23 11.57 -11.09
N LYS A 157 -6.83 12.43 -10.28
CA LYS A 157 -6.72 13.89 -10.38
C LYS A 157 -5.97 14.46 -9.19
N CYS A 158 -5.39 15.64 -9.40
CA CYS A 158 -4.88 16.43 -8.29
C CYS A 158 -6.00 16.71 -7.26
N PRO A 159 -5.75 16.46 -5.96
CA PRO A 159 -6.74 16.75 -4.93
C PRO A 159 -6.89 18.26 -4.76
N SER A 160 -8.06 18.70 -4.28
CA SER A 160 -8.25 20.10 -3.92
C SER A 160 -7.35 20.50 -2.74
N SER A 161 -7.10 21.80 -2.59
CA SER A 161 -6.38 22.33 -1.41
C SER A 161 -7.03 21.90 -0.10
N SER A 162 -8.37 21.89 -0.02
CA SER A 162 -9.10 21.44 1.16
C SER A 162 -8.92 19.95 1.47
N GLN A 163 -8.90 19.09 0.46
CA GLN A 163 -8.64 17.66 0.60
C GLN A 163 -7.20 17.41 1.07
N TYR A 164 -6.23 18.11 0.47
CA TYR A 164 -4.83 18.04 0.88
C TYR A 164 -4.64 18.50 2.33
N THR A 165 -5.19 19.66 2.72
CA THR A 165 -5.10 20.17 4.10
C THR A 165 -5.75 19.21 5.10
N ALA A 166 -6.89 18.60 4.75
CA ALA A 166 -7.53 17.61 5.60
C ALA A 166 -6.64 16.37 5.83
N ALA A 167 -5.99 15.86 4.79
CA ALA A 167 -5.02 14.76 4.90
C ALA A 167 -3.82 15.14 5.77
N ARG A 168 -3.23 16.33 5.54
CA ARG A 168 -2.11 16.84 6.34
C ARG A 168 -2.44 16.99 7.82
N ARG A 169 -3.68 17.37 8.15
CA ARG A 169 -4.15 17.45 9.54
C ARG A 169 -4.15 16.08 10.23
N LEU A 170 -4.52 15.02 9.51
CA LEU A 170 -4.46 13.65 10.03
C LEU A 170 -3.01 13.21 10.24
N THR A 171 -2.13 13.47 9.29
CA THR A 171 -0.68 13.21 9.43
C THR A 171 -0.11 13.91 10.67
N ALA A 172 -0.46 15.18 10.91
CA ALA A 172 0.00 15.93 12.09
C ALA A 172 -0.52 15.36 13.42
N GLN A 173 -1.62 14.60 13.39
CA GLN A 173 -2.16 13.87 14.56
C GLN A 173 -1.54 12.47 14.71
N GLY A 174 -0.55 12.12 13.89
CA GLY A 174 0.05 10.79 13.85
C GLY A 174 -0.82 9.73 13.17
N LYS A 175 -1.84 10.13 12.40
CA LYS A 175 -2.70 9.26 11.58
C LYS A 175 -2.31 9.38 10.11
N VAL A 176 -1.07 9.03 9.80
CA VAL A 176 -0.48 9.17 8.47
C VAL A 176 -1.22 8.29 7.46
N PHE A 177 -1.45 7.02 7.78
CA PHE A 177 -2.14 6.09 6.90
C PHE A 177 -3.55 6.58 6.54
N GLU A 178 -4.34 6.98 7.55
CA GLU A 178 -5.71 7.47 7.31
C GLU A 178 -5.72 8.75 6.46
N GLY A 179 -4.70 9.60 6.61
CA GLY A 179 -4.48 10.76 5.74
C GLY A 179 -4.29 10.36 4.28
N LEU A 180 -3.35 9.45 4.01
CA LEU A 180 -3.03 8.95 2.66
C LEU A 180 -4.21 8.18 2.04
N TYR A 181 -4.88 7.33 2.82
CA TYR A 181 -6.06 6.57 2.41
C TYR A 181 -7.16 7.51 1.91
N ARG A 182 -7.52 8.52 2.71
CA ARG A 182 -8.56 9.49 2.32
C ARG A 182 -8.15 10.33 1.13
N LEU A 183 -6.88 10.73 1.07
CA LEU A 183 -6.39 11.52 -0.04
C LEU A 183 -6.47 10.73 -1.36
N SER A 184 -6.11 9.45 -1.33
CA SER A 184 -6.23 8.52 -2.46
C SER A 184 -7.68 8.40 -2.96
N LEU A 185 -8.62 8.16 -2.05
CA LEU A 185 -10.04 8.02 -2.41
C LEU A 185 -10.65 9.33 -2.95
N ASN A 186 -10.13 10.48 -2.55
CA ASN A 186 -10.56 11.78 -3.06
C ASN A 186 -9.99 12.10 -4.45
N ALA A 187 -8.83 11.55 -4.77
CA ALA A 187 -8.14 11.75 -6.04
C ALA A 187 -8.59 10.77 -7.13
N ILE A 188 -9.25 9.67 -6.81
CA ILE A 188 -9.69 8.70 -7.81
C ILE A 188 -10.82 9.28 -8.70
N GLU A 189 -10.60 9.24 -10.00
CA GLU A 189 -11.63 9.50 -11.02
C GLU A 189 -12.10 8.21 -11.69
N TRP A 190 -11.21 7.21 -11.79
CA TRP A 190 -11.54 5.88 -12.28
C TRP A 190 -10.64 4.81 -11.62
N PRO A 191 -11.16 3.65 -11.18
CA PRO A 191 -12.58 3.31 -11.06
C PRO A 191 -13.27 4.13 -9.95
N THR A 192 -14.47 3.75 -9.53
CA THR A 192 -15.17 4.46 -8.44
C THR A 192 -14.39 4.36 -7.13
N SER A 193 -14.53 5.35 -6.26
CA SER A 193 -13.92 5.34 -4.92
C SER A 193 -14.40 4.16 -4.07
N GLU A 194 -15.63 3.71 -4.27
CA GLU A 194 -16.18 2.51 -3.61
C GLU A 194 -15.46 1.23 -4.04
N ALA A 195 -15.21 1.08 -5.35
CA ALA A 195 -14.46 -0.05 -5.89
C ALA A 195 -13.00 -0.03 -5.38
N VAL A 196 -12.37 1.14 -5.35
CA VAL A 196 -11.02 1.32 -4.81
C VAL A 196 -10.98 1.05 -3.31
N ALA A 197 -11.96 1.50 -2.53
CA ALA A 197 -12.02 1.22 -1.10
C ALA A 197 -12.04 -0.29 -0.82
N ALA A 198 -12.80 -1.07 -1.60
CA ALA A 198 -12.82 -2.54 -1.49
C ALA A 198 -11.48 -3.19 -1.87
N VAL A 199 -10.70 -2.58 -2.77
CA VAL A 199 -9.31 -3.00 -3.05
C VAL A 199 -8.42 -2.69 -1.85
N PHE A 200 -8.48 -1.47 -1.30
CA PHE A 200 -7.67 -1.06 -0.16
C PHE A 200 -7.96 -1.83 1.14
N GLU A 201 -9.17 -2.35 1.32
CA GLU A 201 -9.45 -3.24 2.46
C GLU A 201 -8.67 -4.56 2.38
N ARG A 202 -8.42 -5.05 1.15
CA ARG A 202 -7.68 -6.30 0.92
C ARG A 202 -6.18 -6.07 0.74
N ALA A 203 -5.81 -4.89 0.24
CA ALA A 203 -4.44 -4.47 -0.03
C ALA A 203 -4.18 -3.09 0.60
N PRO A 204 -4.08 -2.99 1.94
CA PRO A 204 -3.91 -1.71 2.61
C PRO A 204 -2.57 -1.04 2.27
N GLY A 205 -1.53 -1.80 1.91
CA GLY A 205 -0.25 -1.26 1.44
C GLY A 205 -0.37 -0.44 0.15
N LEU A 206 -1.28 -0.86 -0.73
CA LEU A 206 -1.57 -0.11 -1.95
C LEU A 206 -2.17 1.27 -1.65
N ALA A 207 -2.98 1.39 -0.59
CA ALA A 207 -3.56 2.69 -0.20
C ALA A 207 -2.49 3.70 0.21
N SER A 208 -1.44 3.25 0.90
CA SER A 208 -0.29 4.10 1.24
C SER A 208 0.43 4.55 -0.02
N ALA A 209 0.76 3.61 -0.92
CA ALA A 209 1.53 3.90 -2.14
C ALA A 209 0.78 4.85 -3.10
N VAL A 210 -0.53 4.62 -3.31
CA VAL A 210 -1.37 5.54 -4.09
C VAL A 210 -1.43 6.92 -3.42
N GLY A 211 -1.50 6.97 -2.09
CA GLY A 211 -1.55 8.23 -1.36
C GLY A 211 -0.29 9.05 -1.52
N GLU A 212 0.88 8.41 -1.55
CA GLU A 212 2.16 9.05 -1.82
C GLU A 212 2.21 9.65 -3.23
N VAL A 213 1.77 8.90 -4.25
CA VAL A 213 1.61 9.42 -5.62
C VAL A 213 0.72 10.67 -5.65
N VAL A 214 -0.40 10.65 -4.90
CA VAL A 214 -1.32 11.79 -4.85
C VAL A 214 -0.71 12.99 -4.11
N MET A 215 0.13 12.78 -3.10
CA MET A 215 0.89 13.84 -2.44
C MET A 215 1.88 14.51 -3.40
N GLU A 216 2.55 13.74 -4.24
CA GLU A 216 3.43 14.28 -5.29
C GLU A 216 2.65 15.09 -6.32
N LEU A 217 1.49 14.59 -6.74
CA LEU A 217 0.60 15.29 -7.66
C LEU A 217 0.12 16.63 -7.08
N ALA A 218 -0.09 16.70 -5.77
CA ALA A 218 -0.41 17.93 -5.05
C ALA A 218 0.80 18.89 -4.88
N GLY A 219 2.00 18.49 -5.33
CA GLY A 219 3.21 19.30 -5.27
C GLY A 219 3.94 19.26 -3.93
N ALA A 220 3.72 18.24 -3.09
CA ALA A 220 4.38 18.14 -1.78
C ALA A 220 5.92 18.10 -1.85
N GLY A 221 6.48 17.67 -2.98
CA GLY A 221 7.93 17.69 -3.28
C GLY A 221 8.41 18.85 -4.15
N ALA A 222 7.54 19.80 -4.52
CA ALA A 222 7.89 20.87 -5.44
C ALA A 222 8.91 21.84 -4.82
N LYS A 223 10.01 22.11 -5.55
CA LYS A 223 11.01 23.11 -5.16
C LYS A 223 10.61 24.49 -5.69
N LEU A 224 10.52 25.47 -4.80
CA LEU A 224 10.29 26.86 -5.19
C LEU A 224 11.58 27.47 -5.75
N ARG A 225 11.49 28.13 -6.90
CA ARG A 225 12.54 29.02 -7.40
C ARG A 225 12.19 30.44 -6.95
N VAL A 226 13.06 31.05 -6.14
CA VAL A 226 12.93 32.45 -5.73
C VAL A 226 13.80 33.28 -6.67
N GLY A 227 13.17 34.09 -7.52
CA GLY A 227 13.86 35.10 -8.33
C GLY A 227 13.84 36.47 -7.64
N GLY A 228 14.91 37.25 -7.80
CA GLY A 228 14.92 38.67 -7.41
C GLY A 228 14.05 39.50 -8.36
N ILE A 229 13.35 40.49 -7.82
CA ILE A 229 12.61 41.50 -8.59
C ILE A 229 13.60 42.56 -9.08
#